data_AF-A0A0B2QM98-F1
#
_entry.id   AF-A0A0B2QM98-F1
#
_cell.length_a   1.000
_cell.length_b   1.000
_cell.length_c   1.000
_cell.angle_alpha   90.00
_cell.angle_beta   90.00
_cell.angle_gamma   90.00
#
_symmetry.space_group_name_H-M   'P 1'
#
loop_
_entity.id
_entity.type
_entity.pdbx_description
1 polymer ?
#
loop_
_entity_poly.entity_id
_entity_poly.type
_entity_poly.pdbx_seq_one_letter_code
_entity_poly.pdbx_strand_id
1 'polypeptide(L)'
;MFTTILCGLFGAKVTKPGKLRSRQDGYAVKSSLEAEDGILYPLEKNFFFLPKPPTLILHEEIDYVEFEWHAGGGSNMHYFDLLFRLKSEQEHLFRNIQRNEYHNLYEFISSKGLKITNLGDAQPTVGIKKVLENDDDDAVDPHLKHIKMKLAEMKVTRR
;
A
#
# COMPACT_ATOMS: atom_id res chain seq x y z
N MET A 1 -18.59 -8.08 24.64
CA MET A 1 -19.88 -7.68 25.28
C MET A 1 -20.24 -6.22 24.98
N PHE A 2 -19.32 -5.25 25.13
CA PHE A 2 -19.59 -3.83 24.83
C PHE A 2 -20.02 -3.56 23.37
N THR A 3 -19.31 -4.14 22.39
CA THR A 3 -19.62 -3.99 20.96
C THR A 3 -21.02 -4.48 20.58
N THR A 4 -21.49 -5.56 21.20
CA THR A 4 -22.82 -6.12 20.96
C THR A 4 -23.94 -5.16 21.38
N ILE A 5 -23.76 -4.52 22.55
CA ILE A 5 -24.73 -3.56 23.09
C ILE A 5 -24.78 -2.31 22.19
N LEU A 6 -23.62 -1.80 21.79
CA LEU A 6 -23.52 -0.61 20.96
C LEU A 6 -24.11 -0.85 19.55
N CYS A 7 -23.84 -2.00 18.93
CA CYS A 7 -24.47 -2.39 17.67
C CYS A 7 -25.99 -2.57 17.78
N GLY A 8 -26.47 -3.12 18.91
CA GLY A 8 -27.91 -3.26 19.17
C GLY A 8 -28.62 -1.91 19.30
N LEU A 9 -27.96 -0.91 19.89
CA LEU A 9 -28.50 0.45 20.08
C LEU A 9 -28.46 1.31 18.82
N PHE A 10 -27.32 1.30 18.11
CA PHE A 10 -27.11 2.20 16.97
C PHE A 10 -27.52 1.59 15.63
N GLY A 11 -27.89 0.31 15.58
CA GLY A 11 -28.19 -0.41 14.32
C GLY A 11 -27.00 -0.47 13.35
N ALA A 12 -25.83 -0.03 13.79
CA ALA A 12 -24.62 0.09 12.99
C ALA A 12 -23.82 -1.20 13.05
N LYS A 13 -23.37 -1.68 11.89
CA LYS A 13 -22.53 -2.87 11.77
C LYS A 13 -21.10 -2.53 12.20
N VAL A 14 -20.48 -3.40 13.00
CA VAL A 14 -19.03 -3.29 13.29
C VAL A 14 -18.24 -3.53 12.01
N THR A 15 -17.42 -2.55 11.62
CA THR A 15 -16.40 -2.76 10.58
C THR A 15 -15.34 -3.68 11.14
N LYS A 16 -15.31 -4.92 10.65
CA LYS A 16 -14.30 -5.91 11.06
C LYS A 16 -12.99 -5.65 10.29
N PRO A 17 -11.83 -5.95 10.89
CA PRO A 17 -10.58 -5.98 10.15
C PRO A 17 -10.73 -6.91 8.94
N GLY A 18 -10.27 -6.46 7.77
CA GLY A 18 -10.39 -7.24 6.53
C GLY A 18 -9.51 -8.49 6.51
N LYS A 19 -9.39 -9.13 5.35
CA LYS A 19 -8.52 -10.30 5.13
C LYS A 19 -7.02 -9.97 5.07
N LEU A 20 -6.62 -8.69 5.14
CA LEU A 20 -5.22 -8.31 5.11
C LEU A 20 -4.54 -8.70 6.43
N ARG A 21 -3.53 -9.57 6.32
CA ARG A 21 -2.58 -9.84 7.40
C ARG A 21 -1.30 -9.10 7.10
N SER A 22 -0.94 -8.14 7.95
CA SER A 22 0.39 -7.54 7.97
C SER A 22 1.42 -8.60 8.34
N ARG A 23 2.65 -8.44 7.85
CA ARG A 23 3.75 -9.39 8.08
C ARG A 23 4.26 -9.36 9.52
N GLN A 24 3.92 -8.31 10.29
CA GLN A 24 4.18 -8.18 11.72
C GLN A 24 3.09 -8.79 12.62
N ASP A 25 2.25 -9.69 12.07
CA ASP A 25 1.19 -10.40 12.79
C ASP A 25 0.11 -9.45 13.37
N GLY A 26 -0.50 -8.68 12.47
CA GLY A 26 -1.60 -7.76 12.77
C GLY A 26 -2.50 -7.49 11.55
N TYR A 27 -3.61 -6.77 11.75
CA TYR A 27 -4.51 -6.34 10.67
C TYR A 27 -4.28 -4.87 10.27
N ALA A 28 -3.12 -4.33 10.62
CA ALA A 28 -2.85 -2.90 10.55
C ALA A 28 -1.38 -2.63 10.21
N VAL A 29 -1.15 -1.47 9.63
CA VAL A 29 0.17 -1.03 9.17
C VAL A 29 0.54 0.24 9.94
N LYS A 30 1.77 0.30 10.46
CA LYS A 30 2.29 1.54 11.08
C LYS A 30 2.61 2.53 9.98
N SER A 31 2.13 3.75 10.14
CA SER A 31 2.36 4.85 9.20
C SER A 31 2.20 6.18 9.91
N SER A 32 2.71 7.25 9.31
CA SER A 32 2.55 8.61 9.83
C SER A 32 1.73 9.42 8.82
N LEU A 33 0.71 10.14 9.26
CA LEU A 33 -0.01 11.08 8.41
C LEU A 33 0.44 12.47 8.82
N GLU A 34 0.97 13.24 7.88
CA GLU A 34 1.58 14.54 8.15
C GLU A 34 2.73 14.44 9.18
N ALA A 35 2.52 14.94 10.40
CA ALA A 35 3.48 14.93 11.51
C ALA A 35 3.08 13.95 12.64
N GLU A 36 1.99 13.23 12.47
CA GLU A 36 1.42 12.37 13.51
C GLU A 36 1.66 10.89 13.19
N ASP A 37 2.35 10.21 14.11
CA ASP A 37 2.58 8.77 14.04
C ASP A 37 1.32 8.00 14.45
N GLY A 38 0.96 7.01 13.65
CA GLY A 38 -0.28 6.28 13.86
C GLY A 38 -0.30 4.89 13.25
N ILE A 39 -1.52 4.38 13.15
CA ILE A 39 -1.79 3.05 12.63
C ILE A 39 -2.90 3.17 11.58
N LEU A 40 -2.58 2.70 10.37
CA LEU A 40 -3.49 2.56 9.25
C LEU A 40 -4.12 1.17 9.27
N TYR A 41 -5.45 1.12 9.26
CA TYR A 41 -6.25 -0.10 9.20
C TYR A 41 -6.91 -0.21 7.82
N PRO A 42 -6.43 -1.10 6.95
CA PRO A 42 -7.11 -1.45 5.72
C PRO A 42 -8.36 -2.29 6.03
N LEU A 43 -9.55 -1.69 5.98
CA LEU A 43 -10.83 -2.34 6.23
C LEU A 43 -11.54 -2.68 4.92
N GLU A 44 -12.58 -3.50 4.97
CA GLU A 44 -13.20 -4.02 3.73
C GLU A 44 -13.71 -2.95 2.75
N LYS A 45 -14.12 -1.78 3.28
CA LYS A 45 -14.75 -0.68 2.53
C LYS A 45 -14.05 0.67 2.71
N ASN A 46 -13.08 0.76 3.60
CA ASN A 46 -12.41 2.02 3.93
C ASN A 46 -11.03 1.77 4.50
N PHE A 47 -10.21 2.81 4.47
CA PHE A 47 -9.00 2.91 5.25
C PHE A 47 -9.30 3.75 6.49
N PHE A 48 -8.89 3.26 7.65
CA PHE A 48 -9.09 3.96 8.91
C PHE A 48 -7.74 4.22 9.57
N PHE A 49 -7.41 5.49 9.77
CA PHE A 49 -6.14 5.89 10.36
C PHE A 49 -6.36 6.45 11.77
N LEU A 50 -5.52 6.01 12.70
CA LEU A 50 -5.53 6.40 14.11
C LEU A 50 -4.16 6.97 14.49
N PRO A 51 -4.06 8.31 14.61
CA PRO A 51 -4.06 9.03 15.89
C PRO A 51 -5.14 10.14 15.92
N LYS A 52 -5.12 11.08 16.87
CA LYS A 52 -6.16 12.14 17.00
C LYS A 52 -5.81 13.33 16.09
N PRO A 53 -6.67 13.74 15.13
CA PRO A 53 -8.03 13.25 14.88
C PRO A 53 -8.06 11.97 14.02
N PRO A 54 -8.97 11.01 14.33
CA PRO A 54 -9.16 9.82 13.51
C PRO A 54 -9.58 10.19 12.08
N THR A 55 -8.96 9.57 11.09
CA THR A 55 -9.27 9.82 9.68
C THR A 55 -9.86 8.58 9.04
N LEU A 56 -11.03 8.72 8.42
CA LEU A 56 -11.73 7.65 7.70
C LEU A 56 -11.76 8.00 6.22
N ILE A 57 -11.22 7.13 5.38
CA ILE A 57 -11.15 7.31 3.92
C ILE A 57 -11.94 6.19 3.26
N LEU A 58 -13.06 6.51 2.62
CA LEU A 58 -13.90 5.51 1.96
C LEU A 58 -13.30 5.08 0.63
N HIS A 59 -13.35 3.79 0.29
CA HIS A 59 -12.89 3.30 -1.01
C HIS A 59 -13.62 3.94 -2.18
N GLU A 60 -14.88 4.32 -1.98
CA GLU A 60 -15.72 4.98 -3.00
C GLU A 60 -15.28 6.42 -3.27
N GLU A 61 -14.59 7.06 -2.33
CA GLU A 61 -14.11 8.44 -2.44
C GLU A 61 -12.72 8.52 -3.05
N ILE A 62 -11.96 7.42 -3.05
CA ILE A 62 -10.63 7.35 -3.64
C ILE A 62 -10.76 7.39 -5.17
N ASP A 63 -10.02 8.30 -5.81
CA ASP A 63 -9.84 8.29 -7.25
C ASP A 63 -8.70 7.32 -7.63
N TYR A 64 -7.55 7.49 -6.97
CA TYR A 64 -6.42 6.57 -7.14
C TYR A 64 -5.46 6.58 -5.93
N VAL A 65 -4.54 5.62 -5.95
CA VAL A 65 -3.50 5.42 -4.94
C VAL A 65 -2.11 5.43 -5.58
N GLU A 66 -1.15 6.10 -4.94
CA GLU A 66 0.25 6.19 -5.36
C GLU A 66 1.20 5.68 -4.27
N PHE A 67 2.33 5.09 -4.69
CA PHE A 67 3.31 4.40 -3.87
C PHE A 67 4.66 5.06 -4.16
N GLU A 68 5.06 5.97 -3.29
CA GLU A 68 6.28 6.75 -3.47
C GLU A 68 7.45 6.09 -2.74
N TRP A 69 8.52 5.81 -3.47
CA TRP A 69 9.77 5.35 -2.88
C TRP A 69 10.70 6.53 -2.69
N HIS A 70 11.19 6.74 -1.47
CA HIS A 70 12.20 7.74 -1.20
C HIS A 70 13.53 7.35 -1.89
N ALA A 71 13.75 7.90 -3.10
CA ALA A 71 14.97 7.67 -3.87
C ALA A 71 16.09 8.70 -3.59
N GLY A 72 15.87 9.64 -2.65
CA GLY A 72 16.77 10.73 -2.35
C GLY A 72 17.79 10.43 -1.24
N GLY A 73 18.99 9.97 -1.62
CA GLY A 73 20.24 10.21 -0.90
C GLY A 73 20.38 9.68 0.53
N GLY A 74 20.60 8.37 0.68
CA GLY A 74 21.18 7.79 1.90
C GLY A 74 20.33 6.70 2.56
N SER A 75 20.87 5.48 2.58
CA SER A 75 20.60 4.31 3.45
C SER A 75 19.18 3.89 3.88
N ASN A 76 18.10 4.58 3.50
CA ASN A 76 16.74 4.28 3.99
C ASN A 76 15.82 3.73 2.89
N MET A 77 16.27 2.71 2.16
CA MET A 77 15.46 1.91 1.21
C MET A 77 14.41 1.02 1.90
N HIS A 78 14.23 1.17 3.21
CA HIS A 78 13.36 0.31 4.02
C HIS A 78 11.93 0.84 4.15
N TYR A 79 11.66 2.07 3.71
CA TYR A 79 10.35 2.71 3.85
C TYR A 79 9.83 3.27 2.52
N PHE A 80 8.51 3.33 2.39
CA PHE A 80 7.79 3.97 1.28
C PHE A 80 6.62 4.79 1.83
N ASP A 81 6.13 5.68 0.98
CA ASP A 81 4.97 6.52 1.27
C ASP A 81 3.78 6.09 0.38
N LEU A 82 2.58 6.25 0.92
CA LEU A 82 1.32 5.86 0.30
C LEU A 82 0.42 7.09 0.22
N LEU A 83 0.20 7.57 -1.00
CA LEU A 83 -0.64 8.73 -1.27
C LEU A 83 -2.02 8.27 -1.72
N PHE A 84 -3.07 8.74 -1.04
CA PHE A 84 -4.45 8.60 -1.50
C PHE A 84 -4.94 9.92 -2.07
N ARG A 85 -5.32 9.93 -3.34
CA ARG A 85 -6.02 11.07 -3.94
C ARG A 85 -7.52 10.78 -3.97
N LEU A 86 -8.32 11.63 -3.34
CA LEU A 86 -9.77 11.54 -3.34
C LEU A 86 -10.33 12.25 -4.58
N LYS A 87 -11.56 11.88 -4.95
CA LYS A 87 -12.35 12.54 -6.00
C LYS A 87 -12.62 14.01 -5.71
N SER A 88 -12.58 14.40 -4.44
CA SER A 88 -12.71 15.79 -3.98
C SER A 88 -11.41 16.60 -4.10
N GLU A 89 -10.38 16.08 -4.79
CA GLU A 89 -9.03 16.64 -4.91
C GLU A 89 -8.23 16.72 -3.60
N GLN A 90 -8.77 16.17 -2.51
CA GLN A 90 -8.06 16.05 -1.24
C GLN A 90 -7.05 14.91 -1.31
N GLU A 91 -5.88 15.14 -0.70
CA GLU A 91 -4.78 14.18 -0.65
C GLU A 91 -4.47 13.76 0.79
N HIS A 92 -4.25 12.47 1.00
CA HIS A 92 -3.75 11.93 2.26
C HIS A 92 -2.46 11.16 2.03
N LEU A 93 -1.34 11.72 2.49
CA LEU A 93 -0.01 11.16 2.34
C LEU A 93 0.41 10.43 3.62
N PHE A 94 0.43 9.11 3.56
CA PHE A 94 0.91 8.25 4.64
C PHE A 94 2.38 7.95 4.45
N ARG A 95 3.20 8.33 5.41
CA ARG A 95 4.65 8.19 5.38
C ARG A 95 5.15 7.04 6.25
N ASN A 96 6.42 6.72 6.06
CA ASN A 96 7.17 5.85 6.97
C ASN A 96 6.61 4.41 7.06
N ILE A 97 6.03 3.92 5.97
CA ILE A 97 5.52 2.55 5.88
C ILE A 97 6.66 1.61 5.52
N GLN A 98 6.82 0.52 6.26
CA GLN A 98 7.89 -0.43 6.00
C GLN A 98 7.69 -1.19 4.67
N ARG A 99 8.79 -1.41 3.94
CA ARG A 99 8.85 -2.13 2.65
C ARG A 99 8.23 -3.53 2.70
N ASN A 100 8.35 -4.22 3.82
CA ASN A 100 7.78 -5.55 4.03
C ASN A 100 6.24 -5.58 3.95
N GLU A 101 5.56 -4.45 4.14
CA GLU A 101 4.11 -4.31 4.01
C GLU A 101 3.64 -3.97 2.59
N TYR A 102 4.57 -3.62 1.69
CA TYR A 102 4.25 -3.23 0.31
C TYR A 102 3.43 -4.30 -0.41
N HIS A 103 3.89 -5.55 -0.36
CA HIS A 103 3.25 -6.66 -1.06
C HIS A 103 1.80 -6.88 -0.57
N ASN A 104 1.60 -6.90 0.75
CA ASN A 104 0.29 -7.07 1.37
C ASN A 104 -0.67 -5.93 0.98
N LEU A 105 -0.20 -4.67 1.06
CA LEU A 105 -1.00 -3.50 0.72
C LEU A 105 -1.34 -3.46 -0.77
N TYR A 106 -0.37 -3.77 -1.64
CA TYR A 106 -0.57 -3.82 -3.07
C TYR A 106 -1.61 -4.87 -3.48
N GLU A 107 -1.50 -6.09 -2.94
CA GLU A 107 -2.48 -7.15 -3.19
C GLU A 107 -3.87 -6.77 -2.68
N PHE A 108 -3.95 -6.16 -1.50
CA PHE A 108 -5.22 -5.72 -0.95
C PHE A 108 -5.89 -4.64 -1.80
N ILE A 109 -5.18 -3.56 -2.12
CA ILE A 109 -5.68 -2.45 -2.94
C ILE A 109 -6.11 -2.97 -4.32
N SER A 110 -5.31 -3.85 -4.91
CA SER A 110 -5.61 -4.49 -6.19
C SER A 110 -6.84 -5.41 -6.10
N SER A 111 -6.97 -6.20 -5.04
CA SER A 111 -8.15 -7.06 -4.80
C SER A 111 -9.45 -6.26 -4.61
N LYS A 112 -9.33 -4.99 -4.17
CA LYS A 112 -10.45 -4.06 -4.02
C LYS A 112 -10.79 -3.32 -5.31
N GLY A 113 -9.97 -3.44 -6.35
CA GLY A 113 -10.19 -2.77 -7.63
C GLY A 113 -9.92 -1.26 -7.60
N LEU A 114 -9.11 -0.78 -6.65
CA LEU A 114 -8.68 0.61 -6.59
C LEU A 114 -7.62 0.87 -7.67
N LYS A 115 -7.67 2.04 -8.31
CA LYS A 115 -6.70 2.43 -9.33
C LYS A 115 -5.37 2.77 -8.66
N ILE A 116 -4.28 2.22 -9.19
CA ILE A 116 -2.92 2.50 -8.72
C ILE A 116 -2.15 3.22 -9.84
N THR A 117 -1.74 4.47 -9.62
CA THR A 117 -1.23 5.37 -10.70
C THR A 117 0.28 5.30 -10.91
N ASN A 118 1.03 4.52 -10.12
CA ASN A 118 2.49 4.34 -10.24
C ASN A 118 3.01 3.72 -11.56
N LEU A 119 2.16 3.59 -12.59
CA LEU A 119 2.54 3.13 -13.92
C LEU A 119 2.73 4.27 -14.93
N GLY A 120 2.41 5.53 -14.58
CA GLY A 120 2.28 6.64 -15.53
C GLY A 120 3.56 7.40 -15.89
N ASP A 121 4.10 8.23 -15.00
CA ASP A 121 5.02 9.32 -15.42
C ASP A 121 6.29 9.51 -14.58
N ALA A 122 6.63 8.56 -13.72
CA ALA A 122 7.96 8.46 -13.15
C ALA A 122 8.38 7.00 -13.13
N GLN A 123 9.32 6.65 -14.00
CA GLN A 123 9.93 5.33 -14.15
C GLN A 123 9.91 4.48 -12.85
N PRO A 124 9.01 3.49 -12.73
CA PRO A 124 9.18 2.44 -11.73
C PRO A 124 10.44 1.61 -12.04
N THR A 125 10.98 1.74 -13.25
CA THR A 125 12.13 0.99 -13.78
C THR A 125 13.50 1.48 -13.32
N VAL A 126 13.62 2.60 -12.60
CA VAL A 126 14.94 3.04 -12.06
C VAL A 126 15.06 2.76 -10.56
N GLY A 127 13.99 2.97 -9.79
CA GLY A 127 13.97 2.62 -8.36
C GLY A 127 13.94 1.11 -8.11
N ILE A 128 13.00 0.39 -8.74
CA ILE A 128 12.87 -1.06 -8.58
C ILE A 128 14.11 -1.78 -9.13
N LYS A 129 14.69 -1.28 -10.22
CA LYS A 129 15.82 -1.94 -10.90
C LYS A 129 17.17 -1.73 -10.19
N LYS A 130 17.37 -0.58 -9.51
CA LYS A 130 18.57 -0.36 -8.67
C LYS A 130 18.50 -1.07 -7.32
N VAL A 131 17.29 -1.28 -6.78
CA VAL A 131 17.09 -2.08 -5.55
C VAL A 131 17.37 -3.57 -5.82
N LEU A 132 17.04 -4.07 -7.02
CA LEU A 132 17.24 -5.46 -7.42
C LEU A 132 18.68 -5.82 -7.84
N GLU A 133 19.59 -4.85 -7.98
CA GLU A 133 21.00 -5.10 -8.31
C GLU A 133 21.90 -5.26 -7.08
N ASN A 134 21.39 -5.08 -5.85
CA ASN A 134 22.21 -5.09 -4.63
C ASN A 134 21.96 -6.27 -3.66
N ASP A 135 20.97 -7.13 -3.90
CA ASP A 135 20.75 -8.33 -3.06
C ASP A 135 20.84 -9.60 -3.92
N ASP A 136 22.01 -10.22 -3.85
CA ASP A 136 22.39 -11.50 -4.45
C ASP A 136 21.99 -12.70 -3.56
N ASP A 137 20.86 -12.61 -2.82
CA ASP A 137 20.47 -13.68 -1.88
C ASP A 137 18.95 -13.91 -1.77
N ASP A 138 18.56 -15.12 -2.17
CA ASP A 138 17.41 -15.92 -1.74
C ASP A 138 16.02 -15.27 -1.54
N ALA A 139 15.33 -15.04 -2.66
CA ALA A 139 13.92 -15.47 -2.85
C ALA A 139 13.47 -15.16 -4.29
N VAL A 140 13.58 -16.15 -5.17
CA VAL A 140 13.08 -16.07 -6.56
C VAL A 140 11.55 -16.09 -6.59
N ASP A 141 10.93 -14.91 -6.43
CA ASP A 141 9.48 -14.71 -6.57
C ASP A 141 8.96 -15.19 -7.96
N PRO A 142 7.93 -16.06 -8.03
CA PRO A 142 7.37 -16.59 -9.28
C PRO A 142 6.80 -15.52 -10.23
N HIS A 143 6.39 -14.36 -9.69
CA HIS A 143 5.87 -13.23 -10.46
C HIS A 143 7.00 -12.51 -11.23
N LEU A 144 8.22 -12.52 -10.67
CA LEU A 144 9.40 -11.95 -11.32
C LEU A 144 9.86 -12.79 -12.51
N LYS A 145 9.62 -14.12 -12.49
CA LYS A 145 9.88 -15.01 -13.63
C LYS A 145 9.01 -14.66 -14.84
N HIS A 146 7.72 -14.38 -14.63
CA HIS A 146 6.82 -14.01 -15.73
C HIS A 146 7.20 -12.68 -16.38
N ILE A 147 7.64 -11.70 -15.58
CA ILE A 147 8.10 -10.40 -16.10
C ILE A 147 9.44 -10.56 -16.84
N LYS A 148 10.40 -11.31 -16.28
CA LYS A 148 11.69 -11.58 -16.93
C LYS A 148 11.54 -12.36 -18.24
N MET A 149 10.66 -13.37 -18.27
CA MET A 149 10.44 -14.21 -19.45
C MET A 149 9.79 -13.42 -20.59
N LYS A 150 8.79 -12.58 -20.27
CA LYS A 150 8.12 -11.71 -21.26
C LYS A 150 9.05 -10.63 -21.83
N LEU A 151 9.99 -10.13 -21.03
CA LEU A 151 11.03 -9.19 -21.47
C LEU A 151 12.14 -9.86 -22.29
N ALA A 152 12.46 -11.12 -22.00
CA ALA A 152 13.45 -11.90 -22.75
C ALA A 152 12.92 -12.26 -24.15
N GLU A 153 11.66 -12.67 -24.26
CA GLU A 153 11.01 -12.97 -25.55
C GLU A 153 10.93 -11.74 -26.45
N MET A 154 10.69 -10.55 -25.89
CA MET A 154 10.59 -9.31 -26.67
C MET A 154 11.95 -8.79 -27.18
N LYS A 155 13.07 -9.27 -26.65
CA LYS A 155 14.43 -8.93 -27.13
C LYS A 155 14.92 -9.84 -28.26
N VAL A 156 14.35 -11.05 -28.41
CA VAL A 156 14.79 -12.01 -29.44
C VAL A 156 14.20 -11.68 -30.81
N THR A 157 13.04 -11.04 -30.88
CA THR A 157 12.34 -10.70 -32.14
C THR A 157 12.86 -9.42 -32.83
N ARG A 158 13.90 -8.78 -32.31
CA ARG A 158 14.60 -7.65 -32.96
C ARG A 158 16.07 -7.98 -33.25
N ARG A 159 16.32 -9.11 -33.92
CA ARG A 159 17.56 -9.37 -34.65
C ARG A 159 17.21 -9.71 -36.09
#